data_AF-A0A0B1S818-F1
#
_entry.id   AF-A0A0B1S818-F1
#
_cell.length_a   1.000
_cell.length_b   1.000
_cell.length_c   1.000
_cell.angle_alpha   90.00
_cell.angle_beta   90.00
_cell.angle_gamma   90.00
#
_symmetry.space_group_name_H-M   'P 1'
#
loop_
_entity.id
_entity.type
_entity.pdbx_description
1 polymer ?
#
loop_
_entity_poly.entity_id
_entity_poly.type
_entity_poly.pdbx_seq_one_letter_code
_entity_poly.pdbx_strand_id
1 'polypeptide(L)'
;MLPCIIFSFSRKECEAYAISLKDMDFNDDEEKKLVREIYNSAIDLLSDDDKKLPQIGQILPLLMRGIGVHHSGLLPILKETVEILFGEGLLKTLFATETFSMGLNMPARTVLFTSARKFDGADNRWITSGEYIQMSGRAGRRGKDDRGLVILMVDHKMSSEDAKQIIKGATDPLNSQFRLTYNMVLNLLRVEGVNPEFMLERSFYQFQNYDAIPGLKRRAHEKAEEIEEMRIEHERDVTAFFDMEKQIANLKTTIKKTICMPKYLVPFLHAGRMIHVVAGTRDFGWAVLVNFHRKTNVDDSTQMVYILDVFMGFRSDSIDENHSLAQLQPIAEGSYATWDVVSMALDCVDEISAVRLKLPQKLDSNTKGVIEQMIKNVKQRFTDIPLLNPVDDMRIKEPAFVHAVEK
;
A
#
# COMPACT_ATOMS: atom_id res chain seq x y z
N MET A 1 11.86 26.44 5.61
CA MET A 1 11.86 25.13 4.91
C MET A 1 12.77 25.12 3.69
N LEU A 2 13.04 26.26 3.03
CA LEU A 2 13.88 26.31 1.84
C LEU A 2 15.39 26.26 2.19
N PRO A 3 16.24 25.72 1.28
CA PRO A 3 15.87 25.01 0.07
C PRO A 3 15.25 23.64 0.37
N CYS A 4 14.34 23.18 -0.48
CA CYS A 4 13.59 21.94 -0.33
C CYS A 4 13.81 21.02 -1.54
N ILE A 5 14.20 19.76 -1.29
CA ILE A 5 14.21 18.70 -2.31
C ILE A 5 12.92 17.91 -2.17
N ILE A 6 12.20 17.75 -3.27
CA ILE A 6 10.94 17.01 -3.36
C ILE A 6 11.20 15.77 -4.21
N PHE A 7 11.28 14.61 -3.56
CA PHE A 7 11.46 13.34 -4.24
C PHE A 7 10.12 12.77 -4.73
N SER A 8 10.07 12.48 -6.03
CA SER A 8 9.03 11.66 -6.67
C SER A 8 9.69 10.54 -7.47
N PHE A 9 9.02 9.40 -7.59
CA PHE A 9 9.57 8.21 -8.26
C PHE A 9 9.24 8.15 -9.76
N SER A 10 8.62 9.20 -10.31
CA SER A 10 8.25 9.28 -11.72
C SER A 10 8.73 10.60 -12.35
N ARG A 11 9.34 10.49 -13.54
CA ARG A 11 9.76 11.66 -14.34
C ARG A 11 8.59 12.59 -14.63
N LYS A 12 7.46 12.00 -15.02
CA LYS A 12 6.23 12.73 -15.36
C LYS A 12 5.65 13.47 -14.15
N GLU A 13 5.71 12.87 -12.96
CA GLU A 13 5.24 13.51 -11.73
C GLU A 13 6.12 14.67 -11.32
N CYS A 14 7.44 14.55 -11.45
CA CYS A 14 8.37 15.65 -11.15
C CYS A 14 8.05 16.90 -11.98
N GLU A 15 7.85 16.73 -13.29
CA GLU A 15 7.46 17.83 -14.19
C GLU A 15 6.06 18.37 -13.85
N ALA A 16 5.08 17.48 -13.60
CA ALA A 16 3.71 17.88 -13.29
C ALA A 16 3.61 18.69 -11.99
N TYR A 17 4.34 18.30 -10.93
CA TYR A 17 4.37 19.04 -9.67
C TYR A 17 5.16 20.36 -9.78
N ALA A 18 6.19 20.42 -10.63
CA ALA A 18 6.85 21.69 -10.90
C ALA A 18 5.91 22.68 -11.62
N ILE A 19 5.10 22.19 -12.56
CA ILE A 19 4.11 23.00 -13.28
C ILE A 19 2.96 23.43 -12.37
N SER A 20 2.57 22.62 -11.38
CA SER A 20 1.50 22.99 -10.43
C SER A 20 1.89 24.17 -9.54
N LEU A 21 3.19 24.41 -9.33
CA LEU A 21 3.72 25.60 -8.64
C LEU A 21 3.80 26.85 -9.54
N LYS A 22 3.06 26.91 -10.65
CA LYS A 22 3.13 28.03 -11.60
C LYS A 22 2.84 29.42 -10.99
N ASP A 23 2.08 29.48 -9.91
CA ASP A 23 1.66 30.74 -9.30
C ASP A 23 2.65 31.24 -8.23
N MET A 24 3.71 30.48 -7.96
CA MET A 24 4.74 30.82 -6.98
C MET A 24 6.01 31.31 -7.68
N ASP A 25 6.63 32.33 -7.11
CA ASP A 25 7.93 32.86 -7.52
C ASP A 25 8.82 33.01 -6.29
N PHE A 26 9.95 32.31 -6.28
CA PHE A 26 10.85 32.24 -5.12
C PHE A 26 12.11 33.09 -5.26
N ASN A 27 12.34 33.66 -6.44
CA ASN A 27 13.54 34.43 -6.73
C ASN A 27 13.23 35.92 -6.89
N ASP A 28 14.17 36.75 -6.45
CA ASP A 28 14.13 38.18 -6.75
C ASP A 28 14.66 38.50 -8.16
N ASP A 29 14.60 39.77 -8.57
CA ASP A 29 15.00 40.18 -9.91
C ASP A 29 16.52 40.09 -10.16
N GLU A 30 17.35 40.14 -9.11
CA GLU A 30 18.81 39.97 -9.23
C GLU A 30 19.16 38.49 -9.37
N GLU A 31 18.54 37.62 -8.57
CA GLU A 31 18.66 36.16 -8.69
C GLU A 31 18.19 35.69 -10.07
N LYS A 32 17.11 36.27 -10.61
CA LYS A 32 16.64 35.99 -11.99
C LYS A 32 17.67 36.33 -13.06
N LYS A 33 18.38 37.45 -12.92
CA LYS A 33 19.45 37.83 -13.85
C LYS A 33 20.58 36.82 -13.79
N LEU A 34 21.03 36.45 -12.58
CA LEU A 34 22.11 35.49 -12.40
C LEU A 34 21.75 34.10 -12.93
N VAL A 35 20.52 33.62 -12.68
CA VAL A 35 20.01 32.36 -13.26
C VAL A 35 20.07 32.40 -14.77
N ARG A 36 19.65 33.51 -15.39
CA ARG A 36 19.65 33.67 -16.85
C ARG A 36 21.07 33.71 -17.41
N GLU A 37 22.01 34.36 -16.74
CA GLU A 37 23.43 34.41 -17.16
C GLU A 37 24.08 33.03 -17.15
N ILE A 38 23.90 32.28 -16.05
CA ILE A 38 24.42 30.91 -15.92
C ILE A 38 23.77 30.00 -16.96
N TYR A 39 22.45 30.11 -17.14
CA TYR A 39 21.70 29.33 -18.11
C TYR A 39 22.18 29.61 -19.55
N ASN A 40 22.25 30.87 -19.95
CA ASN A 40 22.70 31.24 -21.29
C ASN A 40 24.14 30.78 -21.55
N SER A 41 25.03 30.92 -20.57
CA SER A 41 26.41 30.44 -20.67
C SER A 41 26.49 28.93 -20.95
N ALA A 42 25.60 28.14 -20.35
CA ALA A 42 25.53 26.69 -20.59
C ALA A 42 24.90 26.37 -21.95
N ILE A 43 23.82 27.05 -22.32
CA ILE A 43 23.10 26.83 -23.59
C ILE A 43 23.89 27.32 -24.80
N ASP A 44 24.74 28.33 -24.65
CA ASP A 44 25.56 28.87 -25.74
C ASP A 44 26.63 27.90 -26.25
N LEU A 45 26.94 26.85 -25.49
CA LEU A 45 27.78 25.74 -25.92
C LEU A 45 27.09 24.81 -26.93
N LEU A 46 25.77 24.88 -27.05
CA LEU A 46 24.98 24.03 -27.94
C LEU A 46 24.89 24.61 -29.35
N SER A 47 24.63 23.74 -30.33
CA SER A 47 24.34 24.15 -31.71
C SER A 47 23.02 24.92 -31.78
N ASP A 48 22.86 25.80 -32.78
CA ASP A 48 21.64 26.60 -32.94
C ASP A 48 20.36 25.76 -33.13
N ASP A 49 20.49 24.53 -33.63
CA ASP A 49 19.36 23.61 -33.76
C ASP A 49 19.01 22.95 -32.43
N ASP A 50 20.00 22.59 -31.61
CA ASP A 50 19.78 22.05 -30.27
C ASP A 50 19.14 23.10 -29.36
N LYS A 51 19.52 24.38 -29.47
CA LYS A 51 18.92 25.50 -28.72
C LYS A 51 17.41 25.62 -28.91
N LYS A 52 16.87 25.15 -30.04
CA LYS A 52 15.43 25.19 -30.37
C LYS A 52 14.65 24.01 -29.78
N LEU A 53 15.31 23.06 -29.10
CA LEU A 53 14.63 21.92 -28.51
C LEU A 53 13.59 22.37 -27.47
N PRO A 54 12.37 21.81 -27.48
CA PRO A 54 11.29 22.24 -26.58
C PRO A 54 11.66 22.18 -25.09
N GLN A 55 12.46 21.20 -24.67
CA GLN A 55 12.86 21.03 -23.27
C GLN A 55 13.70 22.21 -22.76
N ILE A 56 14.52 22.83 -23.62
CA ILE A 56 15.33 24.02 -23.28
C ILE A 56 14.41 25.22 -23.08
N GLY A 57 13.46 25.46 -24.00
CA GLY A 57 12.53 26.58 -23.88
C GLY A 57 11.59 26.48 -22.66
N GLN A 58 11.17 25.27 -22.31
CA GLN A 58 10.19 25.02 -21.24
C GLN A 58 10.78 25.09 -19.83
N ILE A 59 12.07 24.76 -19.66
CA ILE A 59 12.69 24.71 -18.33
C ILE A 59 13.09 26.09 -17.81
N LEU A 60 13.55 27.00 -18.69
CA LEU A 60 14.04 28.32 -18.29
C LEU A 60 13.02 29.13 -17.45
N PRO A 61 11.73 29.22 -17.79
CA PRO A 61 10.74 29.91 -16.96
C PRO A 61 10.55 29.32 -15.56
N LEU A 62 10.83 28.02 -15.37
CA LEU A 62 10.80 27.39 -14.04
C LEU A 62 12.04 27.78 -13.23
N LEU A 63 13.23 27.68 -13.85
CA LEU A 63 14.51 28.01 -13.20
C LEU A 63 14.54 29.46 -12.74
N MET A 64 14.05 30.37 -13.58
CA MET A 64 13.96 31.80 -13.25
C MET A 64 13.14 32.07 -11.97
N ARG A 65 12.15 31.23 -11.66
CA ARG A 65 11.32 31.35 -10.45
C ARG A 65 11.89 30.61 -9.25
N GLY A 66 13.10 30.07 -9.35
CA GLY A 66 13.73 29.27 -8.30
C GLY A 66 13.17 27.85 -8.18
N ILE A 67 12.56 27.33 -9.25
CA ILE A 67 11.97 25.98 -9.30
C ILE A 67 12.78 25.12 -10.27
N GLY A 68 13.42 24.07 -9.76
CA GLY A 68 14.18 23.11 -10.57
C GLY A 68 13.47 21.76 -10.73
N VAL A 69 13.80 21.07 -11.81
CA VAL A 69 13.43 19.67 -12.06
C VAL A 69 14.72 18.89 -12.34
N HIS A 70 14.86 17.69 -11.78
CA HIS A 70 16.02 16.81 -12.01
C HIS A 70 15.61 15.34 -12.15
N HIS A 71 15.80 14.79 -13.35
CA HIS A 71 15.59 13.36 -13.58
C HIS A 71 16.33 12.85 -14.81
N SER A 72 16.39 11.52 -14.99
CA SER A 72 17.10 10.88 -16.10
C SER A 72 16.62 11.24 -17.52
N GLY A 73 15.41 11.80 -17.66
CA GLY A 73 14.88 12.28 -18.95
C GLY A 73 15.32 13.69 -19.39
N LEU A 74 16.11 14.40 -18.59
CA LEU A 74 16.64 15.71 -18.98
C LEU A 74 17.93 15.54 -19.80
N LEU A 75 18.17 16.46 -20.73
CA LEU A 75 19.46 16.56 -21.42
C LEU A 75 20.60 16.71 -20.39
N PRO A 76 21.76 16.03 -20.58
CA PRO A 76 22.88 16.09 -19.63
C PRO A 76 23.30 17.52 -19.25
N ILE A 77 23.42 18.41 -20.25
CA ILE A 77 23.75 19.83 -20.04
C ILE A 77 22.74 20.56 -19.15
N LEU A 78 21.44 20.23 -19.27
CA LEU A 78 20.40 20.81 -18.42
C LEU A 78 20.48 20.25 -17.00
N LYS A 79 20.80 18.96 -16.82
CA LYS A 79 20.99 18.36 -15.49
C LYS A 79 22.13 19.03 -14.75
N GLU A 80 23.26 19.21 -15.41
CA GLU A 80 24.43 19.91 -14.85
C GLU A 80 24.10 21.37 -14.53
N THR A 81 23.37 22.07 -15.41
CA THR A 81 22.95 23.45 -15.16
C THR A 81 22.04 23.55 -13.93
N VAL A 82 21.07 22.65 -13.78
CA VAL A 82 20.18 22.58 -12.60
C VAL A 82 20.97 22.29 -11.32
N GLU A 83 21.92 21.38 -11.39
CA GLU A 83 22.83 21.05 -10.30
C GLU A 83 23.66 22.27 -9.85
N ILE A 84 24.24 23.02 -10.80
CA ILE A 84 24.98 24.26 -10.51
C ILE A 84 24.05 25.29 -9.85
N LEU A 85 22.89 25.57 -10.44
CA LEU A 85 21.94 26.54 -9.91
C LEU A 85 21.44 26.17 -8.50
N PHE A 86 21.27 24.89 -8.21
CA PHE A 86 20.91 24.42 -6.87
C PHE A 86 22.07 24.58 -5.87
N GLY A 87 23.30 24.26 -6.29
CA GLY A 87 24.51 24.45 -5.48
C GLY A 87 24.75 25.90 -5.10
N GLU A 88 24.52 26.83 -6.03
CA GLU A 88 24.58 28.28 -5.81
C GLU A 88 23.39 28.84 -5.00
N GLY A 89 22.39 28.01 -4.68
CA GLY A 89 21.23 28.41 -3.89
C GLY A 89 20.21 29.26 -4.66
N LEU A 90 20.29 29.29 -5.99
CA LEU A 90 19.34 29.99 -6.88
C LEU A 90 18.05 29.21 -7.13
N LEU A 91 18.05 27.91 -6.80
CA LEU A 91 16.85 27.07 -6.80
C LEU A 91 16.42 26.80 -5.36
N LYS A 92 15.24 27.30 -4.99
CA LYS A 92 14.69 27.13 -3.65
C LYS A 92 13.92 25.82 -3.51
N THR A 93 13.35 25.34 -4.60
CA THR A 93 12.61 24.08 -4.67
C THR A 93 13.14 23.23 -5.82
N LEU A 94 13.45 21.97 -5.55
CA LEU A 94 13.93 21.03 -6.55
C LEU A 94 13.06 19.76 -6.56
N PHE A 95 12.37 19.50 -7.66
CA PHE A 95 11.68 18.22 -7.89
C PHE A 95 12.65 17.23 -8.51
N ALA A 96 12.92 16.13 -7.83
CA ALA A 96 13.95 15.19 -8.25
C ALA A 96 13.49 13.73 -8.18
N THR A 97 14.01 12.90 -9.10
CA THR A 97 13.95 11.44 -8.94
C THR A 97 15.03 10.93 -7.99
N GLU A 98 14.88 9.68 -7.53
CA GLU A 98 15.81 8.99 -6.63
C GLU A 98 17.29 9.14 -7.01
N THR A 99 17.60 9.15 -8.32
CA THR A 99 18.96 9.30 -8.84
C THR A 99 19.68 10.55 -8.36
N PHE A 100 18.99 11.64 -8.01
CA PHE A 100 19.64 12.85 -7.48
C PHE A 100 20.28 12.61 -6.11
N SER A 101 19.74 11.69 -5.32
CA SER A 101 20.33 11.27 -4.05
C SER A 101 21.64 10.48 -4.24
N MET A 102 21.90 9.99 -5.45
CA MET A 102 23.06 9.21 -5.85
C MET A 102 23.96 10.06 -6.76
N GLY A 103 24.89 10.85 -6.21
CA GLY A 103 25.93 11.44 -7.09
C GLY A 103 26.65 12.68 -6.61
N LEU A 104 26.02 13.55 -5.81
CA LEU A 104 26.62 14.85 -5.46
C LEU A 104 26.35 15.23 -4.01
N ASN A 105 27.21 16.05 -3.41
CA ASN A 105 27.02 16.55 -2.04
C ASN A 105 26.18 17.85 -2.05
N MET A 106 24.92 17.75 -2.48
CA MET A 106 23.98 18.88 -2.49
C MET A 106 22.92 18.75 -1.40
N PRO A 107 23.20 19.19 -0.16
CA PRO A 107 22.22 19.15 0.93
C PRO A 107 21.19 20.28 0.81
N ALA A 108 19.98 19.99 1.24
CA ALA A 108 18.88 20.93 1.37
C ALA A 108 18.50 21.12 2.84
N ARG A 109 17.70 22.13 3.17
CA ARG A 109 17.17 22.28 4.53
C ARG A 109 16.06 21.27 4.80
N THR A 110 15.24 21.01 3.79
CA THR A 110 14.09 20.10 3.88
C THR A 110 14.11 19.07 2.75
N VAL A 111 13.68 17.86 3.05
CA VAL A 111 13.36 16.82 2.08
C VAL A 111 11.89 16.45 2.21
N LEU A 112 11.18 16.36 1.09
CA LEU A 112 9.80 15.92 1.03
C LEU A 112 9.70 14.71 0.09
N PHE A 113 8.97 13.69 0.53
CA PHE A 113 8.62 12.53 -0.30
C PHE A 113 7.16 12.65 -0.72
N THR A 114 6.89 12.65 -2.02
CA THR A 114 5.51 12.73 -2.54
C THR A 114 4.75 11.41 -2.36
N SER A 115 5.46 10.30 -2.19
CA SER A 115 4.94 8.96 -2.01
C SER A 115 5.90 8.13 -1.15
N ALA A 116 5.37 7.13 -0.45
CA ALA A 116 6.17 6.09 0.22
C ALA A 116 6.35 4.82 -0.64
N ARG A 117 5.74 4.79 -1.83
CA ARG A 117 5.79 3.65 -2.77
C ARG A 117 6.48 4.04 -4.07
N LYS A 118 7.19 3.06 -4.64
CA LYS A 118 7.83 3.17 -5.96
C LYS A 118 7.65 1.90 -6.78
N PHE A 119 7.63 2.08 -8.10
CA PHE A 119 7.62 0.98 -9.05
C PHE A 119 9.04 0.54 -9.39
N ASP A 120 9.36 -0.74 -9.20
CA ASP A 120 10.70 -1.29 -9.47
C ASP A 120 10.82 -2.00 -10.83
N GLY A 121 9.76 -1.93 -11.66
CA GLY A 121 9.67 -2.64 -12.93
C GLY A 121 8.75 -3.87 -12.87
N ALA A 122 8.51 -4.42 -11.68
CA ALA A 122 7.64 -5.57 -11.47
C ALA A 122 6.44 -5.23 -10.58
N ASP A 123 6.68 -4.60 -9.43
CA ASP A 123 5.64 -4.28 -8.45
C ASP A 123 5.79 -2.85 -7.93
N ASN A 124 4.69 -2.31 -7.41
CA ASN A 124 4.67 -1.04 -6.72
C ASN A 124 4.91 -1.28 -5.22
N ARG A 125 6.17 -1.36 -4.81
CA ARG A 125 6.56 -1.69 -3.44
C ARG A 125 6.77 -0.45 -2.56
N TRP A 126 6.81 -0.66 -1.26
CA TRP A 126 7.32 0.35 -0.32
C TRP A 126 8.80 0.63 -0.58
N ILE A 127 9.21 1.88 -0.37
CA ILE A 127 10.64 2.22 -0.34
C ILE A 127 11.32 1.49 0.81
N THR A 128 12.55 1.04 0.61
CA THR A 128 13.30 0.40 1.69
C THR A 128 13.81 1.45 2.68
N SER A 129 14.22 1.00 3.87
CA SER A 129 14.80 1.91 4.85
C SER A 129 16.13 2.49 4.35
N GLY A 130 16.93 1.71 3.61
CA GLY A 130 18.16 2.20 2.99
C GLY A 130 17.91 3.34 2.00
N GLU A 131 16.92 3.17 1.11
CA GLU A 131 16.50 4.19 0.13
C GLU A 131 15.99 5.45 0.84
N TYR A 132 15.17 5.28 1.88
CA TYR A 132 14.69 6.39 2.71
C TYR A 132 15.84 7.14 3.38
N ILE A 133 16.79 6.45 4.03
CA ILE A 133 17.95 7.06 4.70
C ILE A 133 18.81 7.83 3.69
N GLN A 134 19.05 7.28 2.51
CA GLN A 134 19.85 7.93 1.46
C GLN A 134 19.21 9.25 0.99
N MET A 135 17.91 9.25 0.73
CA MET A 135 17.19 10.44 0.26
C MET A 135 16.97 11.44 1.39
N SER A 136 16.51 10.99 2.56
CA SER A 136 16.23 11.85 3.72
C SER A 136 17.50 12.46 4.31
N GLY A 137 18.64 11.78 4.19
CA GLY A 137 19.97 12.28 4.57
C GLY A 137 20.43 13.52 3.81
N ARG A 138 19.70 13.93 2.77
CA ARG A 138 19.90 15.23 2.10
C ARG A 138 19.32 16.41 2.87
N ALA A 139 18.50 16.17 3.90
CA ALA A 139 17.96 17.23 4.75
C ALA A 139 18.97 17.65 5.85
N GLY A 140 19.11 18.95 6.04
CA GLY A 140 20.00 19.58 7.02
C GLY A 140 21.37 19.90 6.43
N ARG A 141 21.69 21.19 6.32
CA ARG A 141 23.00 21.65 5.83
C ARG A 141 23.93 21.96 7.00
N ARG A 142 25.08 21.29 7.05
CA ARG A 142 26.10 21.47 8.09
C ARG A 142 26.49 22.95 8.22
N GLY A 143 26.35 23.51 9.42
CA GLY A 143 26.71 24.90 9.73
C GLY A 143 25.72 25.96 9.24
N LYS A 144 24.62 25.58 8.56
CA LYS A 144 23.57 26.51 8.11
C LYS A 144 22.20 26.24 8.75
N ASP A 145 21.89 24.98 9.05
CA ASP A 145 20.60 24.59 9.63
C ASP A 145 20.79 23.88 10.97
N ASP A 146 19.95 24.20 11.97
CA ASP A 146 19.96 23.54 13.29
C ASP A 146 19.50 22.07 13.22
N ARG A 147 18.63 21.76 12.26
CA ARG A 147 18.07 20.44 12.01
C ARG A 147 17.62 20.27 10.56
N GLY A 148 17.67 19.04 10.05
CA GLY A 148 17.03 18.66 8.79
C GLY A 148 15.54 18.37 9.01
N LEU A 149 14.68 18.87 8.13
CA LEU A 149 13.25 18.54 8.12
C LEU A 149 12.97 17.49 7.04
N VAL A 150 12.30 16.41 7.41
CA VAL A 150 11.89 15.36 6.47
C VAL A 150 10.38 15.19 6.56
N ILE A 151 9.69 15.29 5.42
CA ILE A 151 8.23 15.17 5.31
C ILE A 151 7.93 13.98 4.40
N LEU A 152 7.19 13.00 4.90
CA LEU A 152 6.72 11.86 4.12
C LEU A 152 5.21 11.99 3.92
N MET A 153 4.77 12.15 2.67
CA MET A 153 3.35 12.08 2.33
C MET A 153 2.87 10.63 2.37
N VAL A 154 1.78 10.38 3.08
CA VAL A 154 1.28 9.03 3.37
C VAL A 154 -0.15 8.84 2.89
N ASP A 155 -0.41 7.63 2.43
CA ASP A 155 -1.72 7.12 1.99
C ASP A 155 -2.43 6.42 3.17
N HIS A 156 -3.77 6.46 3.21
CA HIS A 156 -4.61 5.67 4.13
C HIS A 156 -4.32 4.16 4.14
N LYS A 157 -3.75 3.61 3.05
CA LYS A 157 -3.36 2.20 2.95
C LYS A 157 -2.09 1.85 3.75
N MET A 158 -1.31 2.83 4.21
CA MET A 158 -0.05 2.57 4.92
C MET A 158 -0.31 2.18 6.37
N SER A 159 0.17 1.00 6.79
CA SER A 159 0.07 0.57 8.19
C SER A 159 1.12 1.26 9.07
N SER A 160 0.90 1.25 10.39
CA SER A 160 1.88 1.78 11.34
C SER A 160 3.20 0.98 11.36
N GLU A 161 3.15 -0.30 11.02
CA GLU A 161 4.31 -1.19 10.94
C GLU A 161 5.16 -0.87 9.71
N ASP A 162 4.53 -0.69 8.55
CA ASP A 162 5.21 -0.30 7.31
C ASP A 162 5.94 1.04 7.50
N ALA A 163 5.25 2.03 8.08
CA ALA A 163 5.83 3.34 8.37
C ALA A 163 7.06 3.24 9.27
N LYS A 164 6.97 2.40 10.32
CA LYS A 164 8.07 2.15 11.25
C LYS A 164 9.23 1.46 10.56
N GLN A 165 8.96 0.50 9.67
CA GLN A 165 9.99 -0.20 8.91
C GLN A 165 10.73 0.74 7.95
N ILE A 166 10.03 1.67 7.29
CA ILE A 166 10.67 2.66 6.41
C ILE A 166 11.57 3.60 7.21
N ILE A 167 11.05 4.18 8.28
CA ILE A 167 11.71 5.27 9.02
C ILE A 167 12.78 4.76 9.99
N LYS A 168 12.51 3.65 10.70
CA LYS A 168 13.37 3.09 11.75
C LYS A 168 13.93 1.71 11.40
N GLY A 169 13.77 1.27 10.16
CA GLY A 169 14.33 0.01 9.69
C GLY A 169 15.85 0.00 9.74
N ALA A 170 16.41 -1.19 9.70
CA ALA A 170 17.83 -1.35 9.44
C ALA A 170 18.12 -1.02 7.96
N THR A 171 19.32 -0.53 7.68
CA THR A 171 19.81 -0.38 6.31
C THR A 171 19.85 -1.73 5.61
N ASP A 172 19.51 -1.76 4.33
CA ASP A 172 19.54 -2.99 3.56
C ASP A 172 20.97 -3.57 3.50
N PRO A 173 21.14 -4.88 3.70
CA PRO A 173 22.43 -5.51 3.53
C PRO A 173 22.86 -5.42 2.06
N LEU A 174 24.16 -5.22 1.83
CA LEU A 174 24.73 -5.24 0.48
C LEU A 174 24.74 -6.68 -0.03
N ASN A 175 23.72 -7.05 -0.80
CA ASN A 175 23.62 -8.38 -1.41
C ASN A 175 24.16 -8.37 -2.84
N SER A 176 24.99 -9.37 -3.16
CA SER A 176 25.54 -9.55 -4.50
C SER A 176 24.44 -9.89 -5.50
N GLN A 177 24.41 -9.16 -6.62
CA GLN A 177 23.57 -9.46 -7.80
C GLN A 177 24.37 -10.17 -8.91
N PHE A 178 25.50 -10.77 -8.54
CA PHE A 178 26.38 -11.43 -9.50
C PHE A 178 25.65 -12.56 -10.23
N ARG A 179 25.69 -12.53 -11.56
CA ARG A 179 25.11 -13.54 -12.44
C ARG A 179 26.01 -13.76 -13.65
N LEU A 180 26.02 -14.98 -14.15
CA LEU A 180 26.73 -15.31 -15.38
C LEU A 180 26.02 -14.70 -16.59
N THR A 181 26.81 -14.11 -17.50
CA THR A 181 26.32 -13.60 -18.80
C THR A 181 27.17 -14.17 -19.92
N TYR A 182 26.59 -14.35 -21.11
CA TYR A 182 27.32 -14.92 -22.25
C TYR A 182 28.61 -14.16 -22.57
N ASN A 183 28.55 -12.82 -22.58
CA ASN A 183 29.72 -11.98 -22.86
C ASN A 183 30.85 -12.20 -21.83
N MET A 184 30.50 -12.30 -20.55
CA MET A 184 31.46 -12.59 -19.49
C MET A 184 32.12 -13.95 -19.70
N VAL A 185 31.34 -15.01 -19.94
CA VAL A 185 31.88 -16.37 -20.16
C VAL A 185 32.78 -16.42 -21.38
N LEU A 186 32.37 -15.83 -22.51
CA LEU A 186 33.19 -15.76 -23.72
C LEU A 186 34.50 -15.00 -23.51
N ASN A 187 34.47 -13.89 -22.76
CA ASN A 187 35.68 -13.15 -22.43
C ASN A 187 36.62 -13.94 -21.51
N LEU A 188 36.08 -14.70 -20.55
CA LEU A 188 36.90 -15.53 -19.67
C LEU A 188 37.54 -16.69 -20.44
N LEU A 189 36.78 -17.36 -21.33
CA LEU A 189 37.31 -18.44 -22.17
C LEU A 189 38.36 -17.94 -23.18
N ARG A 190 38.31 -16.66 -23.56
CA ARG A 190 39.28 -16.05 -24.47
C ARG A 190 40.63 -15.79 -23.79
N VAL A 191 40.66 -15.54 -22.48
CA VAL A 191 41.90 -15.20 -21.77
C VAL A 191 42.55 -16.48 -21.25
N GLU A 192 43.65 -16.88 -21.89
CA GLU A 192 44.46 -18.00 -21.41
C GLU A 192 44.96 -17.74 -19.98
N GLY A 193 44.74 -18.72 -19.09
CA GLY A 193 45.14 -18.65 -17.68
C GLY A 193 44.06 -18.18 -16.70
N VAL A 194 42.87 -17.78 -17.17
CA VAL A 194 41.72 -17.48 -16.30
C VAL A 194 40.73 -18.64 -16.35
N ASN A 195 40.55 -19.31 -15.21
CA ASN A 195 39.54 -20.34 -15.05
C ASN A 195 38.19 -19.69 -14.61
N PRO A 196 37.10 -19.83 -15.39
CA PRO A 196 35.80 -19.25 -15.04
C PRO A 196 35.27 -19.74 -13.69
N GLU A 197 35.45 -21.02 -13.38
CA GLU A 197 35.04 -21.63 -12.10
C GLU A 197 35.75 -20.97 -10.91
N PHE A 198 37.04 -20.65 -11.06
CA PHE A 198 37.81 -19.95 -10.04
C PHE A 198 37.25 -18.54 -9.73
N MET A 199 36.75 -17.83 -10.76
CA MET A 199 36.11 -16.54 -10.55
C MET A 199 34.74 -16.67 -9.88
N LEU A 200 33.98 -17.71 -10.21
CA LEU A 200 32.70 -18.03 -9.56
C LEU A 200 32.90 -18.31 -8.06
N GLU A 201 33.89 -19.12 -7.70
CA GLU A 201 34.21 -19.46 -6.32
C GLU A 201 34.57 -18.24 -5.47
N ARG A 202 35.26 -17.27 -6.07
CA ARG A 202 35.68 -16.01 -5.41
C ARG A 202 34.68 -14.87 -5.58
N SER A 203 33.52 -15.11 -6.18
CA SER A 203 32.50 -14.08 -6.31
C SER A 203 31.95 -13.68 -4.94
N PHE A 204 31.60 -12.40 -4.78
CA PHE A 204 30.96 -11.93 -3.54
C PHE A 204 29.64 -12.66 -3.25
N TYR A 205 28.94 -13.10 -4.30
CA TYR A 205 27.74 -13.93 -4.16
C TYR A 205 28.05 -15.26 -3.48
N GLN A 206 29.10 -15.95 -3.93
CA GLN A 206 29.50 -17.22 -3.35
C GLN A 206 30.05 -17.06 -1.93
N PHE A 207 30.79 -15.98 -1.67
CA PHE A 207 31.22 -15.62 -0.32
C PHE A 207 30.04 -15.48 0.66
N GLN A 208 29.00 -14.73 0.27
CA GLN A 208 27.80 -14.55 1.09
C GLN A 208 27.06 -15.86 1.35
N ASN A 209 26.97 -16.74 0.35
CA ASN A 209 26.37 -18.05 0.52
C ASN A 209 27.17 -18.93 1.50
N TYR A 210 28.50 -18.94 1.39
CA TYR A 210 29.35 -19.70 2.31
C TYR A 210 29.28 -19.19 3.75
N ASP A 211 29.27 -17.87 3.95
CA ASP A 211 29.12 -17.25 5.27
C ASP A 211 27.76 -17.56 5.91
N ALA A 212 26.70 -17.66 5.10
CA ALA A 212 25.35 -18.00 5.57
C ALA A 212 25.18 -19.49 5.98
N ILE A 213 25.95 -20.42 5.38
CA ILE A 213 25.77 -21.87 5.59
C ILE A 213 25.87 -22.30 7.07
N PRO A 214 26.89 -21.90 7.86
CA PRO A 214 26.98 -22.29 9.26
C PRO A 214 25.77 -21.85 10.08
N GLY A 215 25.27 -20.63 9.85
CA GLY A 215 24.06 -20.12 10.52
C GLY A 215 22.82 -20.92 10.14
N LEU A 216 22.64 -21.21 8.84
CA LEU A 216 21.54 -22.04 8.36
C LEU A 216 21.57 -23.46 8.92
N LYS A 217 22.75 -24.10 8.98
CA LYS A 217 22.94 -25.42 9.59
C LYS A 217 22.57 -25.43 11.07
N ARG A 218 22.99 -24.40 11.81
CA ARG A 218 22.64 -24.27 13.24
C ARG A 218 21.13 -24.18 13.43
N ARG A 219 20.44 -23.29 12.71
CA ARG A 219 18.98 -23.16 12.81
C ARG A 219 18.25 -24.44 12.40
N ALA A 220 18.73 -25.13 11.37
CA ALA A 220 18.15 -26.42 10.96
C ALA A 220 18.30 -27.47 12.05
N HIS A 221 19.43 -27.48 12.75
CA HIS A 221 19.65 -28.37 13.88
C HIS A 221 18.77 -28.00 15.09
N GLU A 222 18.72 -26.72 15.48
CA GLU A 222 17.85 -26.21 16.55
C GLU A 222 16.38 -26.58 16.29
N LYS A 223 15.89 -26.41 15.06
CA LYS A 223 14.53 -26.81 14.68
C LYS A 223 14.32 -28.33 14.64
N ALA A 224 15.33 -29.11 14.29
CA ALA A 224 15.24 -30.56 14.36
C ALA A 224 15.15 -31.03 15.82
N GLU A 225 15.93 -30.43 16.72
CA GLU A 225 15.86 -30.70 18.16
C GLU A 225 14.49 -30.31 18.74
N GLU A 226 13.97 -29.12 18.40
CA GLU A 226 12.61 -28.71 18.80
C GLU A 226 11.53 -29.72 18.37
N ILE A 227 11.67 -30.33 17.18
CA ILE A 227 10.74 -31.36 16.69
C ILE A 227 10.91 -32.67 17.48
N GLU A 228 12.14 -33.07 17.77
CA GLU A 228 12.42 -34.30 18.54
C GLU A 228 11.97 -34.19 20.01
N GLU A 229 12.05 -33.00 20.61
CA GLU A 229 11.54 -32.71 21.95
C GLU A 229 10.01 -32.67 22.00
N MET A 230 9.35 -32.27 20.92
CA MET A 230 7.90 -32.18 20.83
C MET A 230 7.26 -33.57 20.75
N ARG A 231 6.88 -34.12 21.90
CA ARG A 231 6.12 -35.37 21.97
C ARG A 231 4.62 -35.09 22.07
N ILE A 232 3.89 -35.41 21.01
CA ILE A 232 2.43 -35.34 20.97
C ILE A 232 1.87 -36.75 21.18
N GLU A 233 1.06 -36.92 22.23
CA GLU A 233 0.35 -38.18 22.44
C GLU A 233 -0.65 -38.43 21.31
N HIS A 234 -0.70 -39.66 20.80
CA HIS A 234 -1.62 -40.06 19.72
C HIS A 234 -1.51 -39.16 18.47
N GLU A 235 -0.28 -38.81 18.08
CA GLU A 235 0.01 -37.90 16.96
C GLU A 235 -0.82 -38.20 15.70
N ARG A 236 -0.97 -39.48 15.32
CA ARG A 236 -1.76 -39.87 14.13
C ARG A 236 -3.23 -39.44 14.21
N ASP A 237 -3.85 -39.57 15.38
CA ASP A 237 -5.26 -39.21 15.57
C ASP A 237 -5.42 -37.69 15.64
N VAL A 238 -4.47 -37.01 16.29
CA VAL A 238 -4.42 -35.54 16.34
C VAL A 238 -4.19 -34.95 14.95
N THR A 239 -3.30 -35.52 14.14
CA THR A 239 -3.08 -35.10 12.76
C THR A 239 -4.35 -35.28 11.93
N ALA A 240 -5.01 -36.45 12.03
CA ALA A 240 -6.26 -36.68 11.31
C ALA A 240 -7.35 -35.69 11.72
N PHE A 241 -7.49 -35.40 13.03
CA PHE A 241 -8.42 -34.40 13.53
C PHE A 241 -8.09 -32.99 13.02
N PHE A 242 -6.82 -32.58 13.08
CA PHE A 242 -6.38 -31.28 12.61
C PHE A 242 -6.59 -31.10 11.10
N ASP A 243 -6.30 -32.14 10.30
CA ASP A 243 -6.54 -32.13 8.87
C ASP A 243 -8.03 -32.03 8.54
N MET A 244 -8.89 -32.72 9.30
CA MET A 244 -10.34 -32.60 9.16
C MET A 244 -10.83 -31.18 9.51
N GLU A 245 -10.40 -30.61 10.64
CA GLU A 245 -10.71 -29.22 11.02
C GLU A 245 -10.25 -28.21 9.96
N LYS A 246 -9.03 -28.37 9.44
CA LYS A 246 -8.49 -27.52 8.38
C LYS A 246 -9.30 -27.66 7.08
N GLN A 247 -9.71 -28.88 6.73
CA GLN A 247 -10.59 -29.11 5.59
C GLN A 247 -11.95 -28.45 5.78
N ILE A 248 -12.58 -28.58 6.96
CA ILE A 248 -13.85 -27.93 7.30
C ILE A 248 -13.71 -26.40 7.19
N ALA A 249 -12.64 -25.81 7.73
CA ALA A 249 -12.40 -24.38 7.65
C ALA A 249 -12.22 -23.88 6.20
N ASN A 250 -11.51 -24.64 5.37
CA ASN A 250 -11.34 -24.35 3.94
C ASN A 250 -12.66 -24.48 3.17
N LEU A 251 -13.47 -25.50 3.45
CA LEU A 251 -14.79 -25.70 2.85
C LEU A 251 -15.73 -24.55 3.24
N LYS A 252 -15.82 -24.19 4.53
CA LYS A 252 -16.60 -23.04 5.01
C LYS A 252 -16.20 -21.74 4.31
N THR A 253 -14.89 -21.49 4.15
CA THR A 253 -14.41 -20.30 3.44
C THR A 253 -14.80 -20.31 1.96
N THR A 254 -14.75 -21.48 1.32
CA THR A 254 -15.16 -21.65 -0.08
C THR A 254 -16.66 -21.43 -0.24
N ILE A 255 -17.46 -22.04 0.64
CA ILE A 255 -18.91 -21.88 0.69
C ILE A 255 -19.27 -20.40 0.85
N LYS A 256 -18.65 -19.71 1.82
CA LYS A 256 -18.86 -18.28 2.05
C LYS A 256 -18.57 -17.45 0.80
N LYS A 257 -17.44 -17.66 0.14
CA LYS A 257 -17.08 -16.94 -1.10
C LYS A 257 -18.10 -17.14 -2.20
N THR A 258 -18.62 -18.36 -2.37
CA THR A 258 -19.64 -18.65 -3.38
C THR A 258 -20.97 -18.00 -3.05
N ILE A 259 -21.43 -18.06 -1.78
CA ILE A 259 -22.67 -17.41 -1.34
C ILE A 259 -22.60 -15.90 -1.55
N CYS A 260 -21.47 -15.27 -1.19
CA CYS A 260 -21.27 -13.82 -1.29
C CYS A 260 -21.16 -13.30 -2.73
N MET A 261 -21.11 -14.17 -3.75
CA MET A 261 -21.12 -13.72 -5.14
C MET A 261 -22.42 -12.95 -5.44
N PRO A 262 -22.34 -11.78 -6.11
CA PRO A 262 -23.53 -10.97 -6.38
C PRO A 262 -24.66 -11.71 -7.11
N LYS A 263 -24.31 -12.68 -7.97
CA LYS A 263 -25.25 -13.53 -8.69
C LYS A 263 -26.22 -14.27 -7.77
N TYR A 264 -25.74 -14.76 -6.61
CA TYR A 264 -26.50 -15.58 -5.68
C TYR A 264 -27.08 -14.77 -4.53
N LEU A 265 -26.34 -13.77 -4.02
CA LEU A 265 -26.76 -13.01 -2.84
C LEU A 265 -27.82 -11.95 -3.14
N VAL A 266 -27.65 -11.19 -4.22
CA VAL A 266 -28.47 -10.00 -4.53
C VAL A 266 -29.97 -10.27 -4.61
N PRO A 267 -30.45 -11.39 -5.19
CA PRO A 267 -31.90 -11.70 -5.23
C PRO A 267 -32.55 -11.78 -3.85
N PHE A 268 -31.78 -12.11 -2.81
CA PHE A 268 -32.29 -12.27 -1.45
C PHE A 268 -32.12 -11.01 -0.60
N LEU A 269 -31.37 -10.00 -1.06
CA LEU A 269 -31.19 -8.73 -0.36
C LEU A 269 -32.48 -7.91 -0.43
N HIS A 270 -33.31 -8.03 0.59
CA HIS A 270 -34.51 -7.23 0.75
C HIS A 270 -34.43 -6.41 2.03
N ALA A 271 -35.00 -5.20 2.00
CA ALA A 271 -35.16 -4.37 3.18
C ALA A 271 -35.82 -5.17 4.32
N GLY A 272 -35.22 -5.07 5.50
CA GLY A 272 -35.61 -5.75 6.72
C GLY A 272 -35.01 -7.13 6.93
N ARG A 273 -34.25 -7.68 5.97
CA ARG A 273 -33.60 -8.97 6.15
C ARG A 273 -32.47 -8.89 7.17
N MET A 274 -32.34 -9.92 8.01
CA MET A 274 -31.23 -10.02 8.96
C MET A 274 -29.99 -10.66 8.30
N ILE A 275 -28.84 -10.06 8.56
CA ILE A 275 -27.54 -10.49 8.05
C ILE A 275 -26.52 -10.51 9.19
N HIS A 276 -25.63 -11.49 9.19
CA HIS A 276 -24.51 -11.57 10.12
C HIS A 276 -23.32 -10.80 9.54
N VAL A 277 -22.76 -9.85 10.28
CA VAL A 277 -21.74 -8.93 9.79
C VAL A 277 -20.40 -9.20 10.44
N VAL A 278 -19.41 -9.59 9.63
CA VAL A 278 -18.03 -9.83 10.06
C VAL A 278 -17.08 -9.05 9.16
N ALA A 279 -16.32 -8.12 9.74
CA ALA A 279 -15.35 -7.31 9.02
C ALA A 279 -13.92 -7.69 9.41
N GLY A 280 -13.28 -8.54 8.60
CA GLY A 280 -11.96 -9.10 8.88
C GLY A 280 -12.04 -10.08 10.06
N THR A 281 -11.44 -9.72 11.20
CA THR A 281 -11.48 -10.51 12.45
C THR A 281 -12.52 -10.01 13.46
N ARG A 282 -13.25 -8.94 13.12
CA ARG A 282 -14.23 -8.31 14.02
C ARG A 282 -15.64 -8.80 13.68
N ASP A 283 -16.26 -9.47 14.65
CA ASP A 283 -17.64 -9.92 14.55
C ASP A 283 -18.58 -8.89 15.20
N PHE A 284 -19.42 -8.26 14.38
CA PHE A 284 -20.42 -7.28 14.82
C PHE A 284 -21.79 -7.92 15.09
N GLY A 285 -21.92 -9.22 14.82
CA GLY A 285 -23.13 -9.99 15.02
C GLY A 285 -24.24 -9.68 14.01
N TRP A 286 -25.45 -10.03 14.42
CA TRP A 286 -26.65 -9.88 13.60
C TRP A 286 -27.13 -8.43 13.48
N ALA A 287 -27.33 -8.01 12.23
CA ALA A 287 -27.76 -6.68 11.82
C ALA A 287 -28.91 -6.76 10.80
N VAL A 288 -29.52 -5.61 10.48
CA VAL A 288 -30.69 -5.54 9.60
C VAL A 288 -30.39 -4.72 8.35
N LEU A 289 -30.60 -5.30 7.18
CA LEU A 289 -30.45 -4.60 5.92
C LEU A 289 -31.55 -3.55 5.75
N VAL A 290 -31.16 -2.28 5.57
CA VAL A 290 -32.08 -1.18 5.30
C VAL A 290 -32.26 -0.99 3.80
N ASN A 291 -31.13 -0.85 3.09
CA ASN A 291 -31.12 -0.62 1.65
C ASN A 291 -29.82 -1.17 1.05
N PHE A 292 -29.74 -1.23 -0.27
CA PHE A 292 -28.47 -1.46 -0.96
C PHE A 292 -28.43 -0.69 -2.28
N HIS A 293 -27.24 -0.28 -2.69
CA HIS A 293 -27.01 0.46 -3.91
C HIS A 293 -25.74 -0.03 -4.64
N ARG A 294 -25.65 0.25 -5.93
CA ARG A 294 -24.56 -0.22 -6.80
C ARG A 294 -23.65 0.95 -7.18
N LYS A 295 -22.35 0.77 -7.02
CA LYS A 295 -21.30 1.76 -7.34
C LYS A 295 -20.27 1.15 -8.28
N THR A 296 -19.72 1.92 -9.20
CA THR A 296 -18.58 1.51 -10.04
C THR A 296 -17.31 1.43 -9.19
N ASN A 297 -16.52 0.37 -9.33
CA ASN A 297 -15.25 0.25 -8.62
C ASN A 297 -14.29 1.37 -9.06
N VAL A 298 -13.55 1.94 -8.11
CA VAL A 298 -12.61 3.04 -8.35
C VAL A 298 -11.33 2.52 -9.02
N ASP A 299 -10.95 1.27 -8.73
CA ASP A 299 -9.72 0.66 -9.23
C ASP A 299 -9.90 -0.09 -10.56
N ASP A 300 -11.13 -0.52 -10.90
CA ASP A 300 -11.46 -1.21 -12.16
C ASP A 300 -12.86 -0.81 -12.64
N SER A 301 -12.93 0.01 -13.69
CA SER A 301 -14.20 0.55 -14.23
C SER A 301 -15.12 -0.51 -14.82
N THR A 302 -14.65 -1.76 -14.98
CA THR A 302 -15.45 -2.89 -15.49
C THR A 302 -16.22 -3.63 -14.40
N GLN A 303 -15.88 -3.43 -13.11
CA GLN A 303 -16.49 -4.14 -12.00
C GLN A 303 -17.46 -3.25 -11.21
N MET A 304 -18.66 -3.78 -10.95
CA MET A 304 -19.68 -3.13 -10.14
C MET A 304 -19.62 -3.66 -8.71
N VAL A 305 -19.48 -2.76 -7.75
CA VAL A 305 -19.48 -3.05 -6.31
C VAL A 305 -20.87 -2.76 -5.74
N TYR A 306 -21.37 -3.64 -4.88
CA TYR A 306 -22.61 -3.44 -4.16
C TYR A 306 -22.29 -2.96 -2.74
N ILE A 307 -22.93 -1.86 -2.35
CA ILE A 307 -22.83 -1.27 -1.03
C ILE A 307 -24.17 -1.50 -0.32
N LEU A 308 -24.11 -2.11 0.85
CA LEU A 308 -25.23 -2.40 1.73
C LEU A 308 -25.31 -1.34 2.82
N ASP A 309 -26.49 -0.76 3.02
CA ASP A 309 -26.77 0.12 4.14
C ASP A 309 -27.45 -0.71 5.23
N VAL A 310 -26.74 -0.93 6.33
CA VAL A 310 -27.11 -1.92 7.34
C VAL A 310 -27.25 -1.25 8.69
N PHE A 311 -28.38 -1.46 9.36
CA PHE A 311 -28.60 -0.99 10.72
C PHE A 311 -28.00 -1.98 11.73
N MET A 312 -26.97 -1.54 12.44
CA MET A 312 -26.19 -2.37 13.35
C MET A 312 -25.76 -1.61 14.59
N GLY A 313 -25.48 -2.36 15.66
CA GLY A 313 -24.92 -1.83 16.88
C GLY A 313 -23.39 -1.89 16.83
N PHE A 314 -22.73 -0.81 17.19
CA PHE A 314 -21.27 -0.72 17.24
C PHE A 314 -20.82 0.19 18.37
N ARG A 315 -19.53 0.11 18.70
CA ARG A 315 -18.84 1.11 19.51
C ARG A 315 -18.08 2.07 18.59
N SER A 316 -18.32 3.36 18.76
CA SER A 316 -17.52 4.42 18.13
C SER A 316 -16.73 5.16 19.21
N ASP A 317 -15.43 5.33 18.98
CA ASP A 317 -14.56 6.20 19.78
C ASP A 317 -14.49 7.62 19.18
N SER A 318 -15.02 7.83 17.97
CA SER A 318 -15.06 9.10 17.24
C SER A 318 -16.48 9.67 17.13
N ILE A 319 -16.55 11.01 17.05
CA ILE A 319 -17.78 11.83 16.99
C ILE A 319 -18.21 12.09 15.51
N ASP A 320 -17.50 11.51 14.53
CA ASP A 320 -17.78 11.78 13.12
C ASP A 320 -19.04 11.04 12.64
N GLU A 321 -19.95 11.79 11.98
CA GLU A 321 -21.20 11.28 11.40
C GLU A 321 -20.98 10.33 10.20
N ASN A 322 -19.78 10.34 9.60
CA ASN A 322 -19.40 9.45 8.50
C ASN A 322 -18.74 8.17 9.04
N HIS A 323 -19.55 7.29 9.64
CA HIS A 323 -19.11 6.02 10.21
C HIS A 323 -18.47 5.09 9.16
N SER A 324 -17.14 5.16 9.03
CA SER A 324 -16.38 4.21 8.22
C SER A 324 -16.17 2.90 9.00
N LEU A 325 -16.60 1.77 8.45
CA LEU A 325 -16.54 0.43 9.07
C LEU A 325 -15.15 0.09 9.66
N ALA A 326 -14.07 0.63 9.08
CA ALA A 326 -12.70 0.44 9.55
C ALA A 326 -12.46 0.96 10.98
N GLN A 327 -13.14 2.04 11.39
CA GLN A 327 -12.97 2.71 12.68
C GLN A 327 -13.91 2.18 13.77
N LEU A 328 -14.89 1.36 13.40
CA LEU A 328 -15.89 0.84 14.33
C LEU A 328 -15.39 -0.41 15.04
N GLN A 329 -15.85 -0.61 16.28
CA GLN A 329 -15.56 -1.81 17.06
C GLN A 329 -16.85 -2.55 17.44
N PRO A 330 -16.80 -3.89 17.58
CA PRO A 330 -17.96 -4.66 18.01
C PRO A 330 -18.32 -4.38 19.47
N ILE A 331 -19.59 -4.61 19.82
CA ILE A 331 -20.10 -4.37 21.18
C ILE A 331 -19.57 -5.48 22.11
N ALA A 332 -18.72 -5.11 23.07
CA ALA A 332 -18.33 -5.99 24.18
C ALA A 332 -19.41 -5.96 25.28
N GLU A 333 -19.65 -7.10 25.95
CA GLU A 333 -20.65 -7.24 27.01
C GLU A 333 -20.48 -6.14 28.09
N GLY A 334 -21.53 -5.35 28.32
CA GLY A 334 -21.55 -4.28 29.32
C GLY A 334 -21.07 -2.89 28.85
N SER A 335 -20.70 -2.72 27.59
CA SER A 335 -20.29 -1.40 27.02
C SER A 335 -21.47 -0.60 26.46
N TYR A 336 -21.34 0.73 26.37
CA TYR A 336 -22.31 1.57 25.67
C TYR A 336 -22.32 1.20 24.17
N ALA A 337 -23.52 0.97 23.61
CA ALA A 337 -23.71 0.60 22.22
C ALA A 337 -24.44 1.73 21.49
N THR A 338 -23.85 2.22 20.41
CA THR A 338 -24.50 3.14 19.47
C THR A 338 -25.08 2.35 18.31
N TRP A 339 -26.34 2.60 17.96
CA TRP A 339 -27.03 1.92 16.86
C TRP A 339 -27.27 2.90 15.73
N ASP A 340 -26.66 2.64 14.58
CA ASP A 340 -26.88 3.44 13.38
C ASP A 340 -26.73 2.62 12.09
N VAL A 341 -27.07 3.27 10.97
CA VAL A 341 -26.91 2.75 9.62
C VAL A 341 -25.46 2.94 9.19
N VAL A 342 -24.81 1.83 8.86
CA VAL A 342 -23.43 1.79 8.37
C VAL A 342 -23.43 1.21 6.96
N SER A 343 -22.76 1.90 6.04
CA SER A 343 -22.56 1.41 4.67
C SER A 343 -21.37 0.45 4.61
N MET A 344 -21.57 -0.75 4.06
CA MET A 344 -20.56 -1.81 3.98
C MET A 344 -20.59 -2.55 2.65
N ALA A 345 -19.48 -3.21 2.29
CA ALA A 345 -19.41 -4.06 1.09
C ALA A 345 -20.01 -5.45 1.34
N LEU A 346 -20.38 -6.15 0.26
CA LEU A 346 -20.90 -7.54 0.33
C LEU A 346 -19.96 -8.50 1.06
N ASP A 347 -18.65 -8.31 0.96
CA ASP A 347 -17.64 -9.18 1.58
C ASP A 347 -17.72 -9.22 3.11
N CYS A 348 -18.38 -8.23 3.71
CA CYS A 348 -18.59 -8.16 5.16
C CYS A 348 -19.79 -9.00 5.63
N VAL A 349 -20.58 -9.56 4.71
CA VAL A 349 -21.68 -10.46 5.03
C VAL A 349 -21.12 -11.86 5.24
N ASP A 350 -21.39 -12.42 6.42
CA ASP A 350 -20.97 -13.77 6.77
C ASP A 350 -22.11 -14.78 6.53
N GLU A 351 -23.29 -14.48 7.08
CA GLU A 351 -24.47 -15.32 6.98
C GLU A 351 -25.72 -14.50 6.69
N ILE A 352 -26.73 -15.13 6.07
CA ILE A 352 -28.03 -14.51 5.79
C ILE A 352 -29.13 -15.31 6.46
N SER A 353 -30.01 -14.61 7.17
CA SER A 353 -31.18 -15.22 7.79
C SER A 353 -32.36 -15.33 6.83
N ALA A 354 -33.20 -16.35 7.07
CA ALA A 354 -34.54 -16.44 6.50
C ALA A 354 -35.51 -15.40 7.10
N VAL A 355 -35.21 -14.84 8.27
CA VAL A 355 -36.04 -13.87 8.98
C VAL A 355 -35.98 -12.48 8.33
N ARG A 356 -37.16 -11.86 8.18
CA ARG A 356 -37.31 -10.50 7.70
C ARG A 356 -38.16 -9.69 8.68
N LEU A 357 -37.60 -8.58 9.14
CA LEU A 357 -38.27 -7.58 9.94
C LEU A 357 -39.04 -6.62 9.05
N LYS A 358 -40.20 -6.15 9.51
CA LYS A 358 -40.96 -5.12 8.82
C LYS A 358 -40.42 -3.75 9.20
N LEU A 359 -39.62 -3.15 8.33
CA LEU A 359 -39.05 -1.83 8.57
C LEU A 359 -40.09 -0.70 8.38
N PRO A 360 -40.03 0.36 9.20
CA PRO A 360 -40.79 1.59 8.98
C PRO A 360 -40.29 2.35 7.75
N GLN A 361 -41.14 3.19 7.14
CA GLN A 361 -40.82 3.91 5.89
C GLN A 361 -39.78 5.04 6.06
N LYS A 362 -39.57 5.53 7.29
CA LYS A 362 -38.55 6.53 7.63
C LYS A 362 -37.80 6.13 8.89
N LEU A 363 -36.49 6.35 8.88
CA LEU A 363 -35.56 6.05 9.99
C LEU A 363 -35.27 7.32 10.80
N ASP A 364 -36.22 7.72 11.64
CA ASP A 364 -36.04 8.79 12.64
C ASP A 364 -35.52 8.21 13.97
N SER A 365 -34.97 9.03 14.88
CA SER A 365 -34.39 8.56 16.15
C SER A 365 -35.32 7.67 17.00
N ASN A 366 -36.63 7.93 16.97
CA ASN A 366 -37.62 7.09 17.67
C ASN A 366 -37.79 5.71 17.01
N THR A 367 -37.67 5.62 15.69
CA THR A 367 -37.81 4.35 14.96
C THR A 367 -36.56 3.48 15.05
N LYS A 368 -35.37 4.08 15.20
CA LYS A 368 -34.10 3.36 15.44
C LYS A 368 -34.16 2.53 16.72
N GLY A 369 -34.71 3.08 17.81
CA GLY A 369 -34.91 2.35 19.07
C GLY A 369 -35.91 1.19 18.96
N VAL A 370 -36.92 1.30 18.10
CA VAL A 370 -37.87 0.20 17.83
C VAL A 370 -37.20 -0.96 17.09
N ILE A 371 -36.35 -0.66 16.10
CA ILE A 371 -35.60 -1.69 15.36
C ILE A 371 -34.61 -2.40 16.28
N GLU A 372 -33.93 -1.68 17.16
CA GLU A 372 -33.06 -2.26 18.19
C GLU A 372 -33.84 -3.27 19.06
N GLN A 373 -35.01 -2.89 19.56
CA GLN A 373 -35.85 -3.79 20.36
C GLN A 373 -36.32 -5.01 19.56
N MET A 374 -36.64 -4.84 18.28
CA MET A 374 -37.00 -5.96 17.41
C MET A 374 -35.83 -6.95 17.23
N ILE A 375 -34.60 -6.47 17.04
CA ILE A 375 -33.41 -7.33 16.93
C ILE A 375 -33.19 -8.09 18.25
N LYS A 376 -33.29 -7.41 19.40
CA LYS A 376 -33.17 -8.03 20.72
C LYS A 376 -34.26 -9.09 20.96
N ASN A 377 -35.51 -8.81 20.56
CA ASN A 377 -36.61 -9.75 20.68
C ASN A 377 -36.42 -10.99 19.78
N VAL A 378 -35.88 -10.83 18.57
CA VAL A 378 -35.55 -11.97 17.70
C VAL A 378 -34.45 -12.83 18.34
N LYS A 379 -33.39 -12.22 18.88
CA LYS A 379 -32.32 -12.92 19.60
C LYS A 379 -32.81 -13.63 20.88
N GLN A 380 -33.83 -13.10 21.56
CA GLN A 380 -34.43 -13.75 22.72
C GLN A 380 -35.38 -14.89 22.33
N ARG A 381 -36.01 -14.79 21.16
CA ARG A 381 -37.01 -15.78 20.69
C ARG A 381 -36.37 -17.00 20.04
N PHE A 382 -35.20 -16.85 19.43
CA PHE A 382 -34.47 -17.91 18.77
C PHE A 382 -33.10 -18.07 19.42
N THR A 383 -32.79 -19.29 19.91
CA THR A 383 -31.44 -19.63 20.40
C THR A 383 -30.42 -19.53 19.26
N ASP A 384 -30.78 -20.07 18.09
CA ASP A 384 -30.04 -19.92 16.82
C ASP A 384 -30.99 -19.32 15.76
N ILE A 385 -30.56 -18.23 15.12
CA ILE A 385 -31.36 -17.55 14.10
C ILE A 385 -31.41 -18.45 12.85
N PRO A 386 -32.60 -18.71 12.27
CA PRO A 386 -32.70 -19.61 11.13
C PRO A 386 -32.01 -19.00 9.90
N LEU A 387 -31.05 -19.74 9.37
CA LEU A 387 -30.25 -19.39 8.21
C LEU A 387 -30.98 -19.73 6.91
N LEU A 388 -30.67 -18.98 5.86
CA LEU A 388 -31.12 -19.29 4.50
C LEU A 388 -30.24 -20.42 3.94
N ASN A 389 -30.84 -21.54 3.55
CA ASN A 389 -30.07 -22.68 3.04
C ASN A 389 -29.54 -22.36 1.62
N PRO A 390 -28.22 -22.42 1.38
CA PRO A 390 -27.65 -22.12 0.06
C PRO A 390 -28.13 -23.06 -1.07
N VAL A 391 -28.46 -24.31 -0.76
CA VAL A 391 -28.89 -25.31 -1.75
C VAL A 391 -30.39 -25.27 -1.96
N ASP A 392 -31.17 -25.34 -0.87
CA ASP A 392 -32.63 -25.45 -0.95
C ASP A 392 -33.31 -24.10 -1.23
N ASP A 393 -32.91 -23.05 -0.52
CA ASP A 393 -33.55 -21.73 -0.61
C ASP A 393 -32.90 -20.85 -1.68
N MET A 394 -31.57 -20.79 -1.73
CA MET A 394 -30.84 -20.00 -2.72
C MET A 394 -30.67 -20.68 -4.08
N ARG A 395 -31.00 -21.98 -4.17
CA ARG A 395 -30.97 -22.78 -5.40
C ARG A 395 -29.62 -22.77 -6.12
N ILE A 396 -28.52 -22.79 -5.36
CA ILE A 396 -27.16 -22.89 -5.91
C ILE A 396 -26.92 -24.34 -6.33
N LYS A 397 -27.00 -24.62 -7.64
CA LYS A 397 -26.91 -25.98 -8.22
C LYS A 397 -25.53 -26.34 -8.78
N GLU A 398 -24.49 -25.58 -8.43
CA GLU A 398 -23.15 -25.90 -8.90
C GLU A 398 -22.66 -27.20 -8.24
N PRO A 399 -22.25 -28.21 -9.02
CA PRO A 399 -21.94 -29.54 -8.49
C PRO A 399 -20.78 -29.52 -7.48
N ALA A 400 -19.80 -28.63 -7.69
CA ALA A 400 -18.69 -28.43 -6.74
C ALA A 400 -19.14 -27.82 -5.41
N PHE A 401 -20.16 -26.97 -5.43
CA PHE A 401 -20.70 -26.33 -4.24
C PHE A 401 -21.62 -27.28 -3.46
N VAL A 402 -22.48 -28.02 -4.14
CA VAL A 402 -23.34 -29.03 -3.51
C VAL A 402 -22.50 -30.11 -2.82
N HIS A 403 -21.44 -30.59 -3.49
CA HIS A 403 -20.51 -31.55 -2.88
C HIS A 403 -19.74 -30.97 -1.68
N ALA A 404 -19.46 -29.66 -1.66
CA ALA A 404 -18.81 -28.99 -0.55
C ALA A 404 -19.74 -28.76 0.66
N VAL A 405 -21.06 -28.69 0.44
CA VAL A 405 -22.07 -28.52 1.49
C VAL A 405 -22.52 -29.86 2.08
N GLU A 406 -22.51 -30.93 1.29
CA GLU A 406 -22.87 -32.29 1.74
C GLU A 406 -21.77 -33.02 2.53
N LYS A 407 -20.52 -32.57 2.39
CA LYS A 407 -19.32 -33.18 2.96
C LYS A 407 -18.86 -32.42 4.20
#